data_AF-T1AS03-F1
#
_entry.id   AF-T1AS03-F1
#
_cell.length_a   1.000
_cell.length_b   1.000
_cell.length_c   1.000
_cell.angle_alpha   90.00
_cell.angle_beta   90.00
_cell.angle_gamma   90.00
#
_symmetry.space_group_name_H-M   'P 1'
#
loop_
_entity.id
_entity.type
_entity.pdbx_description
1 polymer ?
#
loop_
_entity_poly.entity_id
_entity_poly.type
_entity_poly.pdbx_seq_one_letter_code
_entity_poly.pdbx_strand_id
1 'polypeptide(L)'
;VVADLDEELAREAARRAGAPRRVRAERVDVRDAAALAELLEGASVCVNAVQYTFNLAVMNACLTARVPYLDFGGLFHTTRSQLAMDPKFREAQLLAVPGLGQVPGISNVLAMAACRDLERVESILIRDGWKDFTENGPEIAFTWSPSTFLDEMVQPALIFDH
;
A
#
# COMPACT_ATOMS: atom_id res chain seq x y z
N VAL A 1 -0.97 -0.29 16.62
CA VAL A 1 -0.11 -1.49 16.69
C VAL A 1 0.76 -1.49 15.46
N VAL A 2 2.02 -1.87 15.56
CA VAL A 2 2.88 -2.19 14.41
C VAL A 2 3.05 -3.69 14.43
N ALA A 3 2.79 -4.37 13.31
CA ALA A 3 2.88 -5.81 13.25
C ALA A 3 3.63 -6.26 12.00
N ASP A 4 4.45 -7.29 12.18
CA ASP A 4 5.29 -7.85 11.14
C ASP A 4 5.43 -9.38 11.36
N LEU A 5 5.83 -10.09 10.31
CA LEU A 5 6.19 -11.51 10.42
C LEU A 5 7.45 -11.68 11.28
N ASP A 6 8.36 -10.71 11.21
CA ASP A 6 9.56 -10.58 12.03
C ASP A 6 9.29 -9.68 13.26
N GLU A 7 9.21 -10.32 14.41
CA GLU A 7 8.91 -9.64 15.67
C GLU A 7 9.97 -8.61 16.07
N GLU A 8 11.25 -8.83 15.73
CA GLU A 8 12.33 -7.89 16.04
C GLU A 8 12.15 -6.60 15.23
N LEU A 9 11.79 -6.72 13.94
CA LEU A 9 11.50 -5.58 13.08
C LEU A 9 10.27 -4.80 13.54
N ALA A 10 9.20 -5.49 13.95
CA ALA A 10 8.02 -4.84 14.54
C ALA A 10 8.38 -4.05 15.80
N ARG A 11 9.19 -4.64 16.69
CA ARG A 11 9.67 -3.98 17.92
C ARG A 11 10.55 -2.77 17.62
N GLU A 12 11.43 -2.87 16.63
CA GLU A 12 12.27 -1.75 16.20
C GLU A 12 11.45 -0.61 15.59
N ALA A 13 10.53 -0.92 14.69
CA ALA A 13 9.62 0.06 14.13
C ALA A 13 8.76 0.76 15.21
N ALA A 14 8.27 0.00 16.21
CA ALA A 14 7.56 0.57 17.33
C ALA A 14 8.43 1.50 18.19
N ARG A 15 9.70 1.16 18.45
CA ARG A 15 10.66 2.04 19.15
C ARG A 15 10.88 3.34 18.39
N ARG A 16 11.05 3.27 17.07
CA ARG A 16 11.26 4.43 16.19
C ARG A 16 10.03 5.34 16.10
N ALA A 17 8.82 4.77 16.13
CA ALA A 17 7.57 5.51 16.02
C ALA A 17 7.21 6.34 17.29
N GLY A 18 7.92 6.15 18.41
CA GLY A 18 7.80 6.99 19.60
C GLY A 18 7.51 6.21 20.88
N ALA A 19 7.09 6.93 21.94
CA ALA A 19 7.09 6.43 23.31
C ALA A 19 6.41 5.04 23.46
N PRO A 20 7.07 4.07 24.13
CA PRO A 20 6.65 2.65 24.17
C PRO A 20 5.28 2.40 24.80
N ARG A 21 4.69 3.41 25.46
CA ARG A 21 3.31 3.35 25.99
C ARG A 21 2.22 3.54 24.93
N ARG A 22 2.55 4.10 23.76
CA ARG A 22 1.58 4.46 22.71
C ARG A 22 1.61 3.50 21.51
N VAL A 23 2.74 2.84 21.29
CA VAL A 23 2.94 1.93 20.15
C VAL A 23 3.31 0.56 20.68
N ARG A 24 2.47 -0.44 20.36
CA ARG A 24 2.70 -1.85 20.64
C ARG A 24 3.21 -2.54 19.38
N ALA A 25 4.18 -3.42 19.54
CA ALA A 25 4.64 -4.31 18.50
C ALA A 25 3.99 -5.68 18.68
N GLU A 26 3.50 -6.27 17.60
CA GLU A 26 2.93 -7.61 17.58
C GLU A 26 3.55 -8.41 16.44
N ARG A 27 3.60 -9.73 16.58
CA ARG A 27 3.97 -10.62 15.48
C ARG A 27 2.71 -11.10 14.78
N VAL A 28 2.66 -11.00 13.46
CA VAL A 28 1.56 -11.56 12.67
C VAL A 28 2.04 -12.07 11.33
N ASP A 29 1.54 -13.25 10.94
CA ASP A 29 1.67 -13.73 9.58
C ASP A 29 0.38 -13.39 8.83
N VAL A 30 0.45 -12.51 7.83
CA VAL A 30 -0.73 -12.11 7.04
C VAL A 30 -1.35 -13.25 6.22
N ARG A 31 -0.66 -14.39 6.10
CA ARG A 31 -1.19 -15.62 5.51
C ARG A 31 -2.16 -16.34 6.44
N ASP A 32 -2.10 -16.07 7.75
CA ASP A 32 -3.07 -16.53 8.72
C ASP A 32 -4.21 -15.50 8.83
N ALA A 33 -5.28 -15.76 8.08
CA ALA A 33 -6.43 -14.86 8.02
C ALA A 33 -7.14 -14.71 9.38
N ALA A 34 -7.12 -15.74 10.23
CA ALA A 34 -7.76 -15.70 11.54
C ALA A 34 -6.95 -14.83 12.50
N ALA A 35 -5.62 -15.07 12.58
CA ALA A 35 -4.73 -14.27 13.41
C ALA A 35 -4.71 -12.79 12.99
N LEU A 36 -4.75 -12.52 11.67
CA LEU A 36 -4.81 -11.14 11.17
C LEU A 36 -6.16 -10.47 11.51
N ALA A 37 -7.28 -11.17 11.38
CA ALA A 37 -8.59 -10.62 11.75
C ALA A 37 -8.69 -10.32 13.25
N GLU A 38 -8.20 -11.22 14.10
CA GLU A 38 -8.12 -11.01 15.55
C GLU A 38 -7.26 -9.80 15.90
N LEU A 39 -6.09 -9.67 15.28
CA LEU A 39 -5.20 -8.51 15.50
C LEU A 39 -5.87 -7.18 15.09
N LEU A 40 -6.69 -7.19 14.05
CA LEU A 40 -7.37 -6.01 13.55
C LEU A 40 -8.58 -5.62 14.41
N GLU A 41 -9.12 -6.52 15.23
CA GLU A 41 -10.33 -6.25 16.00
C GLU A 41 -10.19 -5.00 16.89
N GLY A 42 -11.15 -4.09 16.79
CA GLY A 42 -11.15 -2.82 17.52
C GLY A 42 -10.19 -1.74 16.98
N ALA A 43 -9.41 -2.02 15.94
CA ALA A 43 -8.60 -1.00 15.27
C ALA A 43 -9.49 0.00 14.52
N SER A 44 -9.11 1.29 14.53
CA SER A 44 -9.83 2.31 13.77
C SER A 44 -9.55 2.25 12.27
N VAL A 45 -8.40 1.73 11.87
CA VAL A 45 -7.95 1.60 10.48
C VAL A 45 -6.79 0.60 10.38
N CYS A 46 -6.75 -0.15 9.30
CA CYS A 46 -5.61 -0.95 8.87
C CYS A 46 -4.78 -0.14 7.87
N VAL A 47 -3.48 0.03 8.15
CA VAL A 47 -2.51 0.56 7.19
C VAL A 47 -1.64 -0.61 6.73
N ASN A 48 -1.94 -1.12 5.55
CA ASN A 48 -1.25 -2.25 4.95
C ASN A 48 0.05 -1.79 4.27
N ALA A 49 1.17 -2.16 4.89
CA ALA A 49 2.52 -1.88 4.40
C ALA A 49 3.28 -3.14 3.95
N VAL A 50 2.59 -4.28 3.80
CA VAL A 50 3.23 -5.53 3.38
C VAL A 50 3.33 -5.63 1.86
N GLN A 51 3.93 -6.71 1.35
CA GLN A 51 4.07 -6.94 -0.09
C GLN A 51 2.71 -6.94 -0.79
N TYR A 52 2.65 -6.29 -1.96
CA TYR A 52 1.40 -6.04 -2.68
C TYR A 52 0.60 -7.31 -3.01
N THR A 53 1.26 -8.46 -3.11
CA THR A 53 0.66 -9.77 -3.36
C THR A 53 -0.32 -10.18 -2.25
N PHE A 54 -0.18 -9.62 -1.04
CA PHE A 54 -1.07 -9.85 0.09
C PHE A 54 -2.22 -8.85 0.21
N ASN A 55 -2.29 -7.81 -0.64
CA ASN A 55 -3.27 -6.73 -0.50
C ASN A 55 -4.71 -7.25 -0.40
N LEU A 56 -5.11 -8.18 -1.28
CA LEU A 56 -6.46 -8.76 -1.25
C LEU A 56 -6.71 -9.60 0.00
N ALA A 57 -5.70 -10.32 0.50
CA ALA A 57 -5.84 -11.11 1.73
C ALA A 57 -6.08 -10.18 2.93
N VAL A 58 -5.32 -9.09 3.03
CA VAL A 58 -5.48 -8.08 4.09
C VAL A 58 -6.82 -7.35 3.96
N MET A 59 -7.27 -7.02 2.74
CA MET A 59 -8.60 -6.43 2.52
C MET A 59 -9.73 -7.34 2.99
N ASN A 60 -9.62 -8.66 2.75
CA ASN A 60 -10.61 -9.61 3.27
C ASN A 60 -10.57 -9.70 4.80
N ALA A 61 -9.39 -9.68 5.42
CA ALA A 61 -9.28 -9.64 6.88
C ALA A 61 -9.89 -8.36 7.48
N CYS A 62 -9.72 -7.22 6.81
CA CYS A 62 -10.36 -5.95 7.18
C CYS A 62 -11.89 -6.03 7.10
N LEU A 63 -12.45 -6.67 6.07
CA LEU A 63 -13.90 -6.90 5.98
C LEU A 63 -14.40 -7.77 7.14
N THR A 64 -13.68 -8.85 7.48
CA THR A 64 -14.00 -9.73 8.60
C THR A 64 -13.96 -8.99 9.93
N ALA A 65 -12.90 -8.23 10.20
CA ALA A 65 -12.71 -7.45 11.42
C ALA A 65 -13.57 -6.17 11.47
N ARG A 66 -14.25 -5.84 10.37
CA ARG A 66 -15.00 -4.59 10.15
C ARG A 66 -14.16 -3.32 10.34
N VAL A 67 -12.95 -3.32 9.77
CA VAL A 67 -11.96 -2.23 9.87
C VAL A 67 -11.74 -1.57 8.50
N PRO A 68 -11.65 -0.23 8.41
CA PRO A 68 -11.25 0.46 7.18
C PRO A 68 -9.84 0.08 6.72
N TYR A 69 -9.60 0.13 5.41
CA TYR A 69 -8.36 -0.32 4.78
C TYR A 69 -7.63 0.81 4.05
N LEU A 70 -6.32 0.91 4.24
CA LEU A 70 -5.42 1.80 3.50
C LEU A 70 -4.17 1.00 3.07
N ASP A 71 -3.59 1.29 1.90
CA ASP A 71 -2.29 0.73 1.50
C ASP A 71 -1.46 1.69 0.64
N PHE A 72 -0.27 1.27 0.25
CA PHE A 72 0.64 2.03 -0.63
C PHE A 72 0.58 1.59 -2.10
N GLY A 73 -0.36 0.72 -2.46
CA GLY A 73 -0.57 0.23 -3.81
C GLY A 73 0.21 -1.04 -4.15
N GLY A 74 0.48 -1.18 -5.44
CA GLY A 74 1.13 -2.33 -6.05
C GLY A 74 1.09 -2.18 -7.57
N LEU A 75 1.29 -3.28 -8.28
CA LEU A 75 1.12 -3.28 -9.73
C LEU A 75 -0.33 -2.95 -10.12
N PHE A 76 -0.50 -2.35 -11.30
CA PHE A 76 -1.80 -1.96 -11.84
C PHE A 76 -2.87 -3.06 -11.75
N HIS A 77 -2.52 -4.31 -12.07
CA HIS A 77 -3.45 -5.45 -12.03
C HIS A 77 -3.94 -5.77 -10.61
N THR A 78 -3.07 -5.61 -9.62
CA THR A 78 -3.43 -5.77 -8.20
C THR A 78 -4.38 -4.67 -7.81
N THR A 79 -4.08 -3.40 -8.10
CA THR A 79 -4.98 -2.28 -7.81
C THR A 79 -6.35 -2.46 -8.48
N ARG A 80 -6.41 -2.94 -9.73
CA ARG A 80 -7.69 -3.27 -10.38
C ARG A 80 -8.49 -4.33 -9.61
N SER A 81 -7.81 -5.35 -9.10
CA SER A 81 -8.45 -6.41 -8.30
C SER A 81 -8.95 -5.86 -6.96
N GLN A 82 -8.22 -4.93 -6.34
CA GLN A 82 -8.64 -4.25 -5.13
C GLN A 82 -9.87 -3.37 -5.35
N LEU A 83 -9.88 -2.59 -6.44
CA LEU A 83 -11.04 -1.76 -6.81
C LEU A 83 -12.29 -2.60 -7.09
N ALA A 84 -12.14 -3.84 -7.58
CA ALA A 84 -13.26 -4.77 -7.73
C ALA A 84 -13.89 -5.22 -6.39
N MET A 85 -13.25 -4.95 -5.26
CA MET A 85 -13.82 -5.20 -3.92
C MET A 85 -14.73 -4.06 -3.42
N ASP A 86 -14.85 -2.95 -4.15
CA ASP A 86 -15.68 -1.79 -3.76
C ASP A 86 -17.11 -2.17 -3.32
N PRO A 87 -17.87 -3.06 -4.00
CA PRO A 87 -19.19 -3.44 -3.54
C PRO A 87 -19.22 -4.03 -2.13
N LYS A 88 -18.22 -4.86 -1.77
CA LYS A 88 -18.12 -5.49 -0.44
C LYS A 88 -17.83 -4.47 0.65
N PHE A 89 -16.94 -3.51 0.38
CA PHE A 89 -16.62 -2.44 1.32
C PHE A 89 -17.80 -1.47 1.50
N ARG A 90 -18.53 -1.14 0.42
CA ARG A 90 -19.76 -0.35 0.50
C ARG A 90 -20.85 -1.02 1.31
N GLU A 91 -21.10 -2.31 1.06
CA GLU A 91 -22.08 -3.09 1.83
C GLU A 91 -21.72 -3.14 3.33
N ALA A 92 -20.43 -3.30 3.64
CA ALA A 92 -19.94 -3.27 5.01
C ALA A 92 -19.93 -1.86 5.63
N GLN A 93 -20.17 -0.80 4.84
CA GLN A 93 -20.03 0.61 5.21
C GLN A 93 -18.61 0.98 5.69
N LEU A 94 -17.60 0.43 5.02
CA LEU A 94 -16.18 0.65 5.32
C LEU A 94 -15.49 1.39 4.18
N LEU A 95 -14.51 2.22 4.54
CA LEU A 95 -13.64 2.88 3.58
C LEU A 95 -12.46 1.95 3.22
N ALA A 96 -12.15 1.84 1.93
CA ALA A 96 -10.91 1.29 1.43
C ALA A 96 -10.26 2.28 0.46
N VAL A 97 -9.00 2.64 0.71
CA VAL A 97 -8.24 3.53 -0.19
C VAL A 97 -6.91 2.84 -0.56
N PRO A 98 -6.84 2.21 -1.74
CA PRO A 98 -5.59 1.68 -2.25
C PRO A 98 -4.72 2.80 -2.86
N GLY A 99 -3.40 2.61 -2.87
CA GLY A 99 -2.46 3.46 -3.60
C GLY A 99 -2.19 4.81 -2.97
N LEU A 100 -1.94 4.88 -1.65
CA LEU A 100 -1.54 6.10 -0.93
C LEU A 100 -0.01 6.31 -0.91
N GLY A 101 0.67 5.93 -2.00
CA GLY A 101 2.12 6.06 -2.15
C GLY A 101 2.53 7.28 -2.98
N GLN A 102 3.64 7.13 -3.71
CA GLN A 102 4.11 8.13 -4.67
C GLN A 102 3.40 7.95 -6.03
N VAL A 103 3.59 6.78 -6.65
CA VAL A 103 3.03 6.40 -7.95
C VAL A 103 2.61 4.92 -7.89
N PRO A 104 1.36 4.59 -7.54
CA PRO A 104 0.20 5.48 -7.37
C PRO A 104 0.17 6.26 -6.05
N GLY A 105 -0.55 7.39 -6.03
CA GLY A 105 -0.84 8.21 -4.85
C GLY A 105 -0.66 9.69 -5.12
N ILE A 106 0.51 10.25 -4.81
CA ILE A 106 0.85 11.65 -5.11
C ILE A 106 0.61 11.96 -6.59
N SER A 107 0.99 11.07 -7.50
CA SER A 107 0.74 11.24 -8.94
C SER A 107 -0.75 11.38 -9.27
N ASN A 108 -1.62 10.61 -8.61
CA ASN A 108 -3.07 10.67 -8.80
C ASN A 108 -3.64 12.01 -8.32
N VAL A 109 -3.20 12.47 -7.14
CA VAL A 109 -3.64 13.76 -6.59
C VAL A 109 -3.16 14.92 -7.46
N LEU A 110 -1.90 14.89 -7.92
CA LEU A 110 -1.35 15.92 -8.81
C LEU A 110 -2.07 15.92 -10.18
N ALA A 111 -2.35 14.75 -10.74
CA ALA A 111 -3.10 14.64 -11.98
C ALA A 111 -4.51 15.25 -11.84
N MET A 112 -5.23 14.93 -10.76
CA MET A 112 -6.53 15.51 -10.47
C MET A 112 -6.46 17.03 -10.26
N ALA A 113 -5.45 17.51 -9.52
CA ALA A 113 -5.25 18.94 -9.29
C ALA A 113 -4.97 19.70 -10.60
N ALA A 114 -4.15 19.14 -11.49
CA ALA A 114 -3.85 19.73 -12.80
C ALA A 114 -5.06 19.71 -13.75
N CYS A 115 -5.91 18.68 -13.66
CA CYS A 115 -7.05 18.50 -14.55
C CYS A 115 -8.34 19.16 -14.07
N ARG A 116 -8.42 19.58 -12.79
CA ARG A 116 -9.67 19.98 -12.13
C ARG A 116 -10.44 21.08 -12.88
N ASP A 117 -9.72 22.04 -13.43
CA ASP A 117 -10.30 23.24 -14.03
C ASP A 117 -10.37 23.13 -15.58
N LEU A 118 -10.06 21.95 -16.14
CA LEU A 118 -10.18 21.67 -17.57
C LEU A 118 -11.58 21.16 -17.90
N GLU A 119 -12.15 21.65 -19.00
CA GLU A 119 -13.42 21.13 -19.52
C GLU A 119 -13.28 19.67 -20.02
N ARG A 120 -12.12 19.36 -20.62
CA ARG A 120 -11.81 18.03 -21.15
C ARG A 120 -10.33 17.73 -20.99
N VAL A 121 -10.02 16.50 -20.57
CA VAL A 121 -8.66 15.95 -20.54
C VAL A 121 -8.52 14.95 -21.68
N GLU A 122 -7.59 15.20 -22.61
CA GLU A 122 -7.32 14.29 -23.72
C GLU A 122 -6.27 13.24 -23.36
N SER A 123 -5.23 13.64 -22.63
CA SER A 123 -4.19 12.73 -22.17
C SER A 123 -3.58 13.19 -20.85
N ILE A 124 -3.05 12.23 -20.09
CA ILE A 124 -2.23 12.45 -18.91
C ILE A 124 -0.97 11.61 -19.10
N LEU A 125 0.19 12.26 -19.13
CA LEU A 125 1.48 11.59 -19.19
C LEU A 125 2.20 11.76 -17.86
N ILE A 126 2.43 10.65 -17.16
CA ILE A 126 3.20 10.61 -15.92
C ILE A 126 4.60 10.08 -16.24
N ARG A 127 5.63 10.83 -15.82
CA ARG A 127 7.02 10.39 -15.89
C ARG A 127 7.57 10.39 -14.46
N ASP A 128 7.92 9.20 -13.98
CA ASP A 128 8.58 9.02 -12.70
C ASP A 128 10.02 8.55 -12.93
N GLY A 129 10.93 9.06 -12.13
CA GLY A 129 12.35 8.79 -12.26
C GLY A 129 13.07 9.14 -10.97
N TRP A 130 13.99 8.28 -10.57
CA TRP A 130 14.81 8.47 -9.39
C TRP A 130 16.29 8.47 -9.75
N LYS A 131 17.06 9.26 -9.01
CA LYS A 131 18.52 9.28 -9.09
C LYS A 131 19.08 9.43 -7.68
N ASP A 132 19.99 8.54 -7.31
CA ASP A 132 20.79 8.70 -6.09
C ASP A 132 21.88 9.73 -6.32
N PHE A 133 22.00 10.68 -5.40
CA PHE A 133 23.08 11.67 -5.37
C PHE A 133 24.06 11.42 -4.21
N THR A 134 23.93 10.30 -3.51
CA THR A 134 24.82 9.93 -2.40
C THR A 134 26.23 9.65 -2.92
N GLU A 135 27.19 10.45 -2.48
CA GLU A 135 28.60 10.20 -2.78
C GLU A 135 29.09 8.92 -2.09
N ASN A 136 29.82 8.07 -2.82
CA ASN A 136 30.31 6.78 -2.33
C ASN A 136 29.20 5.83 -1.82
N GLY A 137 27.99 5.96 -2.35
CA GLY A 137 26.90 5.02 -2.09
C GLY A 137 27.14 3.64 -2.70
N PRO A 138 26.35 2.63 -2.29
CA PRO A 138 26.41 1.30 -2.91
C PRO A 138 26.04 1.36 -4.40
N GLU A 139 26.61 0.46 -5.21
CA GLU A 139 26.31 0.38 -6.66
C GLU A 139 24.83 0.07 -6.95
N ILE A 140 24.20 -0.71 -6.06
CA ILE A 140 22.77 -1.04 -6.13
C ILE A 140 22.16 -0.77 -4.75
N ALA A 141 21.12 0.05 -4.74
CA ALA A 141 20.29 0.32 -3.57
C ALA A 141 18.82 0.10 -3.94
N PHE A 142 18.11 -0.66 -3.11
CA PHE A 142 16.66 -0.76 -3.18
C PHE A 142 16.06 0.17 -2.13
N THR A 143 15.32 1.18 -2.59
CA THR A 143 14.61 2.12 -1.70
C THR A 143 13.18 1.65 -1.39
N TRP A 144 12.74 0.56 -2.00
CA TRP A 144 11.50 -0.19 -1.68
C TRP A 144 11.72 -1.70 -1.85
N SER A 145 10.64 -2.49 -1.77
CA SER A 145 10.67 -3.95 -1.90
C SER A 145 11.44 -4.40 -3.16
N PRO A 146 12.55 -5.15 -3.02
CA PRO A 146 13.29 -5.67 -4.17
C PRO A 146 12.45 -6.57 -5.06
N SER A 147 11.51 -7.34 -4.48
CA SER A 147 10.59 -8.17 -5.24
C SER A 147 9.64 -7.34 -6.09
N THR A 148 9.09 -6.25 -5.55
CA THR A 148 8.26 -5.33 -6.32
C THR A 148 9.07 -4.65 -7.43
N PHE A 149 10.29 -4.20 -7.12
CA PHE A 149 11.18 -3.61 -8.12
C PHE A 149 11.41 -4.55 -9.31
N LEU A 150 11.73 -5.82 -9.04
CA LEU A 150 11.94 -6.80 -10.10
C LEU A 150 10.67 -7.04 -10.91
N ASP A 151 9.52 -7.15 -10.24
CA ASP A 151 8.23 -7.28 -10.93
C ASP A 151 7.94 -6.07 -11.84
N GLU A 152 8.19 -4.85 -11.37
CA GLU A 152 8.02 -3.61 -12.15
C GLU A 152 8.89 -3.58 -13.42
N MET A 153 10.07 -4.21 -13.39
CA MET A 153 10.97 -4.28 -14.54
C MET A 153 10.63 -5.39 -15.54
N VAL A 154 10.06 -6.50 -15.07
CA VAL A 154 9.85 -7.71 -15.90
C VAL A 154 8.41 -7.90 -16.36
N GLN A 155 7.43 -7.32 -15.66
CA GLN A 155 6.03 -7.43 -16.05
C GLN A 155 5.73 -6.49 -17.23
N PRO A 156 4.85 -6.89 -18.17
CA PRO A 156 4.46 -6.03 -19.28
C PRO A 156 3.88 -4.70 -18.79
N ALA A 157 4.42 -3.60 -19.31
CA ALA A 157 3.87 -2.28 -19.06
C ALA A 157 2.47 -2.19 -19.68
N LEU A 158 1.52 -1.66 -18.90
CA LEU A 158 0.17 -1.38 -19.39
C LEU A 158 0.09 0.10 -19.75
N ILE A 159 -0.13 0.36 -21.03
CA ILE A 159 -0.38 1.70 -21.57
C ILE A 159 -1.83 1.74 -22.02
N PHE A 160 -2.53 2.81 -21.66
CA PHE A 160 -3.83 3.13 -22.24
C PHE A 160 -3.60 4.14 -23.36
N ASP A 161 -3.83 3.71 -24.59
CA ASP A 161 -3.69 4.51 -25.81
C ASP A 161 -4.97 4.36 -26.64
N HIS A 162 -5.41 5.46 -27.27
CA HIS A 162 -6.69 5.56 -27.98
C HIS A 162 -6.50 5.68 -29.49
#